data_AF-A0AAW9KM02-F1
#
_entry.id   AF-A0AAW9KM02-F1
#
_cell.length_a   1.000
_cell.length_b   1.000
_cell.length_c   1.000
_cell.angle_alpha   90.00
_cell.angle_beta   90.00
_cell.angle_gamma   90.00
#
_symmetry.space_group_name_H-M   'P 1'
#
loop_
_entity.id
_entity.type
_entity.pdbx_description
1 polymer ?
#
loop_
_entity_poly.entity_id
_entity_poly.type
_entity_poly.pdbx_seq_one_letter_code
_entity_poly.pdbx_strand_id
1 'polypeptide(L)'
;MRLNKISYSAFLFLEGESMKWCTIEKEFLDKLRNYESRIPNTDYGQEKFKPFFGVLFEVGDLCYVSQVSHKKSRHYNMTDNKDFIKLYNGNRLLAVVNLNYMFPVHKSKLINVEYKNISDFRTFENDIEKGKYISLLKKEIREIKNKNVSQKAQDLYKFKYDYPNHFVSLRCLDFKDLEKKCFEIL
;
A
#
# COMPACT_ATOMS: atom_id res chain seq x y z
N MET A 1 -14.57 28.04 -24.01
CA MET A 1 -14.82 27.46 -22.67
C MET A 1 -13.48 27.16 -22.02
N ARG A 2 -13.01 28.03 -21.11
CA ARG A 2 -11.72 27.84 -20.44
C ARG A 2 -11.88 26.69 -19.44
N LEU A 3 -11.19 25.59 -19.67
CA LEU A 3 -11.07 24.50 -18.69
C LEU A 3 -10.35 25.09 -17.47
N ASN A 4 -11.08 25.20 -16.36
CA ASN A 4 -10.53 25.56 -15.07
C ASN A 4 -9.43 24.55 -14.72
N LYS A 5 -8.17 25.01 -14.75
CA LYS A 5 -7.08 24.32 -14.06
C LYS A 5 -7.40 24.36 -12.57
N ILE A 6 -8.01 23.30 -12.06
CA ILE A 6 -8.08 23.04 -10.64
C ILE A 6 -6.63 22.90 -10.17
N SER A 7 -6.18 23.89 -9.40
CA SER A 7 -4.88 23.88 -8.73
C SER A 7 -4.92 22.77 -7.69
N TYR A 8 -4.37 21.60 -8.02
CA TYR A 8 -4.20 20.51 -7.07
C TYR A 8 -3.11 20.91 -6.08
N SER A 9 -3.54 21.17 -4.83
CA SER A 9 -2.68 21.47 -3.70
C SER A 9 -1.56 20.44 -3.58
N ALA A 10 -0.36 20.96 -3.34
CA ALA A 10 0.91 20.25 -3.36
C ALA A 10 0.88 18.92 -2.62
N PHE A 11 1.22 17.83 -3.30
CA PHE A 11 1.79 16.66 -2.65
C PHE A 11 3.04 17.15 -1.90
N LEU A 12 3.04 17.07 -0.57
CA LEU A 12 4.23 17.37 0.21
C LEU A 12 5.27 16.28 -0.07
N PHE A 13 6.46 16.70 -0.51
CA PHE A 13 7.62 15.82 -0.57
C PHE A 13 8.03 15.50 0.87
N LEU A 14 7.86 14.25 1.27
CA LEU A 14 8.56 13.73 2.44
C LEU A 14 10.03 13.52 2.07
N GLU A 15 10.81 14.60 2.00
CA GLU A 15 12.27 14.48 2.01
C GLU A 15 12.68 13.86 3.35
N GLY A 16 13.07 12.58 3.32
CA GLY A 16 13.70 11.91 4.46
C GLY A 16 12.85 10.87 5.21
N GLU A 17 11.53 10.81 5.03
CA GLU A 17 10.76 9.70 5.61
C GLU A 17 10.84 8.46 4.70
N SER A 18 11.80 7.60 5.00
CA SER A 18 11.97 6.35 4.27
C SER A 18 10.72 5.48 4.44
N MET A 19 10.12 4.99 3.34
CA MET A 19 9.03 3.99 3.34
C MET A 19 9.21 2.93 4.44
N LYS A 20 8.19 2.75 5.29
CA LYS A 20 8.19 1.84 6.44
C LYS A 20 7.07 0.81 6.31
N TRP A 21 7.17 -0.24 7.13
CA TRP A 21 6.08 -1.17 7.36
C TRP A 21 5.12 -0.59 8.40
N CYS A 22 3.83 -0.79 8.18
CA CYS A 22 2.78 -0.32 9.07
C CYS A 22 1.62 -1.32 9.14
N THR A 23 0.80 -1.15 10.16
CA THR A 23 -0.56 -1.67 10.23
C THR A 23 -1.51 -0.49 10.51
N ILE A 24 -2.80 -0.78 10.57
CA ILE A 24 -3.84 0.21 10.80
C ILE A 24 -4.64 -0.26 12.02
N GLU A 25 -5.14 0.68 12.80
CA GLU A 25 -6.10 0.41 13.87
C GLU A 25 -7.26 -0.47 13.34
N LYS A 26 -7.55 -1.55 14.05
CA LYS A 26 -8.37 -2.65 13.56
C LYS A 26 -9.81 -2.22 13.27
N GLU A 27 -10.43 -1.48 14.19
CA GLU A 27 -11.82 -1.04 14.03
C GLU A 27 -11.98 -0.11 12.83
N PHE A 28 -11.05 0.83 12.65
CA PHE A 28 -11.01 1.71 11.48
C PHE A 28 -10.84 0.93 10.18
N LEU A 29 -9.89 -0.02 10.13
CA LEU A 29 -9.65 -0.84 8.94
C LEU A 29 -10.86 -1.72 8.62
N ASP A 30 -11.50 -2.32 9.62
CA ASP A 30 -12.68 -3.16 9.45
C ASP A 30 -13.87 -2.34 8.91
N LYS A 31 -14.11 -1.12 9.43
CA LYS A 31 -15.13 -0.20 8.90
C LYS A 31 -14.86 0.17 7.45
N LEU A 32 -13.60 0.50 7.11
CA LEU A 32 -13.23 0.87 5.74
C LEU A 32 -13.38 -0.32 4.77
N ARG A 33 -13.04 -1.54 5.21
CA ARG A 33 -13.21 -2.78 4.43
C ARG A 33 -14.67 -3.20 4.27
N ASN A 34 -15.52 -2.95 5.26
CA ASN A 34 -16.96 -3.17 5.13
C ASN A 34 -17.57 -2.26 4.06
N TYR A 35 -17.01 -1.06 3.88
CA TYR A 35 -17.38 -0.14 2.81
C TYR A 35 -16.77 -0.52 1.45
N GLU A 36 -15.48 -0.86 1.42
CA GLU A 36 -14.75 -1.27 0.22
C GLU A 36 -14.02 -2.61 0.46
N SER A 37 -14.70 -3.71 0.11
CA SER A 37 -14.26 -5.08 0.40
C SER A 37 -13.01 -5.51 -0.36
N ARG A 38 -12.59 -4.75 -1.39
CA ARG A 38 -11.36 -5.02 -2.15
C ARG A 38 -10.09 -4.56 -1.43
N ILE A 39 -10.19 -3.78 -0.35
CA ILE A 39 -9.03 -3.40 0.47
C ILE A 39 -8.36 -4.66 1.04
N PRO A 40 -7.02 -4.82 0.91
CA PRO A 40 -6.33 -6.04 1.32
C PRO A 40 -6.43 -6.34 2.82
N ASN A 41 -6.48 -7.63 3.18
CA ASN A 41 -6.48 -8.07 4.57
C ASN A 41 -5.05 -8.13 5.12
N THR A 42 -4.89 -7.90 6.42
CA THR A 42 -3.62 -8.04 7.16
C THR A 42 -3.53 -9.32 7.96
N ASP A 43 -4.66 -9.85 8.41
CA ASP A 43 -4.79 -11.05 9.25
C ASP A 43 -5.37 -12.21 8.45
N TYR A 44 -4.62 -13.32 8.40
CA TYR A 44 -5.02 -14.59 7.79
C TYR A 44 -4.88 -15.77 8.79
N GLY A 45 -4.94 -15.48 10.09
CA GLY A 45 -4.69 -16.40 11.19
C GLY A 45 -3.54 -15.91 12.08
N GLN A 46 -3.44 -16.47 13.29
CA GLN A 46 -2.47 -16.03 14.33
C GLN A 46 -1.01 -16.03 13.86
N GLU A 47 -0.65 -16.92 12.93
CA GLU A 47 0.70 -17.05 12.36
C GLU A 47 0.91 -16.18 11.10
N LYS A 48 -0.12 -15.50 10.60
CA LYS A 48 -0.11 -14.88 9.27
C LYS A 48 -0.47 -13.41 9.34
N PHE A 49 0.53 -12.61 9.70
CA PHE A 49 0.47 -11.17 9.57
C PHE A 49 1.12 -10.69 8.28
N LYS A 50 0.44 -9.78 7.59
CA LYS A 50 0.90 -9.18 6.34
C LYS A 50 0.81 -7.66 6.44
N PRO A 51 1.91 -6.96 6.79
CA PRO A 51 1.88 -5.52 7.00
C PRO A 51 1.58 -4.77 5.70
N PHE A 52 0.98 -3.60 5.85
CA PHE A 52 1.00 -2.57 4.83
C PHE A 52 2.36 -1.88 4.80
N PHE A 53 2.61 -1.10 3.77
CA PHE A 53 3.73 -0.19 3.70
C PHE A 53 3.26 1.20 3.29
N GLY A 54 3.93 2.20 3.83
CA GLY A 54 3.63 3.61 3.64
C GLY A 54 4.66 4.47 4.37
N VAL A 55 4.55 5.80 4.32
CA VAL A 55 3.55 6.56 3.55
C VAL A 55 3.93 6.59 2.07
N LEU A 56 2.99 6.29 1.17
CA LEU A 56 3.18 6.40 -0.29
C LEU A 56 3.20 7.87 -0.72
N PHE A 57 2.21 8.63 -0.26
CA PHE A 57 2.07 10.07 -0.39
C PHE A 57 0.95 10.53 0.56
N GLU A 58 0.83 11.85 0.74
CA GLU A 58 -0.17 12.45 1.63
C GLU A 58 -1.19 13.28 0.87
N VAL A 59 -2.41 13.33 1.40
CA VAL A 59 -3.49 14.23 0.98
C VAL A 59 -4.11 14.81 2.26
N GLY A 60 -3.64 15.99 2.68
CA GLY A 60 -4.02 16.58 3.97
C GLY A 60 -3.63 15.68 5.16
N ASP A 61 -4.63 15.32 5.98
CA ASP A 61 -4.47 14.44 7.15
C ASP A 61 -4.53 12.94 6.81
N LEU A 62 -4.61 12.61 5.52
CA LEU A 62 -4.62 11.24 5.03
C LEU A 62 -3.25 10.87 4.47
N CYS A 63 -2.88 9.62 4.68
CA CYS A 63 -1.71 8.99 4.09
C CYS A 63 -2.15 7.78 3.25
N TYR A 64 -1.56 7.61 2.07
CA TYR A 64 -1.81 6.45 1.23
C TYR A 64 -0.89 5.30 1.61
N VAL A 65 -1.46 4.11 1.71
CA VAL A 65 -0.74 2.86 1.97
C VAL A 65 -1.08 1.81 0.93
N SER A 66 -0.24 0.79 0.83
CA SER A 66 -0.53 -0.42 0.05
C SER A 66 0.09 -1.64 0.73
N GLN A 67 -0.07 -2.81 0.12
CA GLN A 67 0.42 -4.08 0.66
C GLN A 67 1.18 -4.84 -0.43
N VAL A 68 2.25 -5.54 -0.03
CA VAL A 68 2.84 -6.57 -0.90
C VAL A 68 1.84 -7.70 -1.09
N SER A 69 1.93 -8.46 -2.17
CA SER A 69 1.12 -9.65 -2.44
C SER A 69 2.02 -10.80 -2.82
N HIS A 70 1.71 -12.00 -2.31
CA HIS A 70 2.45 -13.19 -2.67
C HIS A 70 2.41 -13.41 -4.18
N LYS A 71 3.56 -13.79 -4.74
CA LYS A 71 3.63 -14.21 -6.13
C LYS A 71 2.76 -15.45 -6.35
N LYS A 72 2.03 -15.46 -7.46
CA LYS A 72 1.23 -16.58 -7.95
C LYS A 72 1.75 -16.98 -9.33
N SER A 73 1.44 -18.18 -9.80
CA SER A 73 1.88 -18.68 -11.12
C SER A 73 1.60 -17.67 -12.25
N ARG A 74 0.40 -17.08 -12.29
CA ARG A 74 0.05 -16.04 -13.27
C ARG A 74 0.98 -14.81 -13.26
N HIS A 75 1.58 -14.44 -12.12
CA HIS A 75 2.43 -13.25 -12.02
C HIS A 75 3.76 -13.41 -12.76
N TYR A 76 4.18 -14.62 -13.09
CA TYR A 76 5.39 -14.81 -13.91
C TYR A 76 5.17 -14.29 -15.32
N ASN A 77 3.96 -14.45 -15.86
CA ASN A 77 3.60 -14.06 -17.23
C ASN A 77 3.05 -12.63 -17.35
N MET A 78 2.60 -12.02 -16.25
CA MET A 78 2.12 -10.64 -16.25
C MET A 78 3.28 -9.66 -16.46
N THR A 79 3.07 -8.54 -17.16
CA THR A 79 4.06 -7.46 -17.26
C THR A 79 3.78 -6.38 -16.21
N ASP A 80 4.82 -5.68 -15.76
CA ASP A 80 4.65 -4.47 -14.95
C ASP A 80 3.72 -3.47 -15.69
N ASN A 81 2.86 -2.79 -14.94
CA ASN A 81 1.92 -1.77 -15.42
C ASN A 81 1.90 -0.61 -14.42
N LYS A 82 1.19 0.48 -14.72
CA LYS A 82 1.07 1.67 -13.84
C LYS A 82 0.62 1.31 -12.43
N ASP A 83 -0.24 0.31 -12.32
CA ASP A 83 -0.85 -0.16 -11.08
C ASP A 83 -0.36 -1.52 -10.59
N PHE A 84 0.53 -2.18 -11.33
CA PHE A 84 1.04 -3.52 -11.00
C PHE A 84 2.55 -3.55 -11.10
N ILE A 85 3.22 -3.88 -10.00
CA ILE A 85 4.68 -3.81 -9.90
C ILE A 85 5.21 -5.13 -9.34
N LYS A 86 6.14 -5.78 -10.05
CA LYS A 86 6.88 -6.92 -9.53
C LYS A 86 8.07 -6.50 -8.69
N LEU A 87 8.32 -7.21 -7.59
CA LEU A 87 9.47 -7.03 -6.70
C LEU A 87 10.42 -8.22 -6.86
N TYR A 88 11.72 -7.97 -7.03
CA TYR A 88 12.71 -9.00 -7.37
C TYR A 88 13.89 -9.02 -6.39
N ASN A 89 14.48 -10.19 -6.15
CA ASN A 89 15.78 -10.29 -5.50
C ASN A 89 16.75 -10.98 -6.45
N GLY A 90 17.58 -10.19 -7.12
CA GLY A 90 18.25 -10.64 -8.35
C GLY A 90 17.19 -11.05 -9.39
N ASN A 91 17.31 -12.25 -9.95
CA ASN A 91 16.36 -12.74 -10.95
C ASN A 91 15.12 -13.42 -10.35
N ARG A 92 15.05 -13.57 -9.02
CA ARG A 92 13.94 -14.25 -8.35
C ARG A 92 12.82 -13.27 -8.05
N LEU A 93 11.65 -13.49 -8.63
CA LEU A 93 10.43 -12.79 -8.24
C LEU A 93 10.15 -13.07 -6.74
N LEU A 94 10.08 -12.02 -5.93
CA LEU A 94 9.75 -12.10 -4.51
C LEU A 94 8.24 -12.05 -4.32
N ALA A 95 7.65 -10.93 -4.74
CA ALA A 95 6.28 -10.52 -4.49
C ALA A 95 5.83 -9.54 -5.59
N VAL A 96 4.60 -9.07 -5.48
CA VAL A 96 4.03 -8.02 -6.35
C VAL A 96 3.32 -6.97 -5.52
N VAL A 97 3.19 -5.76 -6.04
CA VAL A 97 2.40 -4.66 -5.47
C VAL A 97 1.27 -4.33 -6.44
N ASN A 98 0.06 -4.19 -5.92
CA ASN A 98 -1.13 -3.78 -6.67
C ASN A 98 -1.53 -2.39 -6.18
N LEU A 99 -1.08 -1.34 -6.86
CA LEU A 99 -1.40 0.05 -6.51
C LEU A 99 -2.85 0.41 -6.85
N ASN A 100 -3.54 -0.35 -7.71
CA ASN A 100 -4.98 -0.18 -7.90
C ASN A 100 -5.79 -0.46 -6.62
N TYR A 101 -5.19 -1.13 -5.63
CA TYR A 101 -5.74 -1.36 -4.29
C TYR A 101 -5.07 -0.53 -3.19
N MET A 102 -4.30 0.51 -3.53
CA MET A 102 -3.87 1.48 -2.52
C MET A 102 -5.08 2.23 -1.98
N PHE A 103 -5.02 2.66 -0.73
CA PHE A 103 -6.15 3.33 -0.09
C PHE A 103 -5.66 4.37 0.93
N PRO A 104 -6.46 5.42 1.18
CA PRO A 104 -6.15 6.42 2.19
C PRO A 104 -6.41 5.88 3.60
N VAL A 105 -5.64 6.39 4.56
CA VAL A 105 -5.80 6.13 5.99
C VAL A 105 -5.56 7.45 6.72
N HIS A 106 -6.39 7.74 7.72
CA HIS A 106 -6.13 8.90 8.58
C HIS A 106 -4.85 8.69 9.40
N LYS A 107 -3.96 9.69 9.43
CA LYS A 107 -2.63 9.57 10.07
C LYS A 107 -2.70 9.06 11.52
N SER A 108 -3.72 9.45 12.28
CA SER A 108 -3.93 9.01 13.67
C SER A 108 -4.26 7.51 13.84
N LYS A 109 -4.62 6.81 12.76
CA LYS A 109 -4.97 5.38 12.76
C LYS A 109 -3.82 4.51 12.25
N LEU A 110 -2.73 5.11 11.77
CA LEU A 110 -1.55 4.40 11.30
C LEU A 110 -0.70 3.95 12.48
N ILE A 111 -0.31 2.67 12.49
CA ILE A 111 0.53 2.08 13.54
C ILE A 111 1.82 1.58 12.88
N ASN A 112 2.98 2.06 13.35
CA ASN A 112 4.27 1.64 12.82
C ASN A 112 4.59 0.19 13.22
N VAL A 113 5.06 -0.59 12.24
CA VAL A 113 5.50 -1.97 12.47
C VAL A 113 7.02 -2.00 12.44
N GLU A 114 7.64 -2.11 13.62
CA GLU A 114 9.08 -2.25 13.76
C GLU A 114 9.51 -3.71 13.86
N TYR A 115 10.69 -4.05 13.31
CA TYR A 115 11.20 -5.43 13.33
C TYR A 115 11.39 -5.98 14.75
N LYS A 116 11.75 -5.11 15.71
CA LYS A 116 11.90 -5.51 17.12
C LYS A 116 10.58 -5.95 17.75
N ASN A 117 9.47 -5.36 17.31
CA ASN A 117 8.12 -5.57 17.85
C ASN A 117 7.26 -6.46 16.92
N ILE A 118 7.86 -7.15 15.96
CA ILE A 118 7.10 -7.93 14.96
C ILE A 118 6.31 -9.09 15.58
N SER A 119 6.73 -9.56 16.76
CA SER A 119 6.07 -10.60 17.55
C SER A 119 4.75 -10.13 18.18
N ASP A 120 4.48 -8.83 18.22
CA ASP A 120 3.21 -8.30 18.72
C ASP A 120 2.08 -8.50 17.69
N PHE A 121 2.42 -8.77 16.44
CA PHE A 121 1.46 -8.87 15.33
C PHE A 121 1.22 -10.29 14.84
N ARG A 122 2.10 -11.24 15.16
CA ARG A 122 1.94 -12.66 14.82
C ARG A 122 2.79 -13.55 15.72
N THR A 123 2.38 -14.80 15.84
CA THR A 123 3.20 -15.86 16.41
C THR A 123 4.26 -16.34 15.42
N PHE A 124 5.39 -16.78 15.96
CA PHE A 124 6.49 -17.41 15.23
C PHE A 124 6.81 -18.74 15.88
N GLU A 125 7.11 -19.75 15.06
CA GLU A 125 7.45 -21.10 15.58
C GLU A 125 8.75 -21.08 16.38
N ASN A 126 9.73 -20.28 15.93
CA ASN A 126 11.04 -20.12 16.53
C ASN A 126 11.75 -18.87 15.98
N ASP A 127 12.89 -18.51 16.57
CA ASP A 127 13.67 -17.33 16.16
C ASP A 127 14.23 -17.43 14.73
N ILE A 128 14.43 -18.63 14.20
CA ILE A 128 14.87 -18.84 12.82
C ILE A 128 13.77 -18.42 11.85
N GLU A 129 12.52 -18.82 12.11
CA GLU A 129 11.35 -18.44 11.30
C GLU A 129 11.10 -16.93 11.38
N LYS A 130 11.18 -16.34 12.58
CA LYS A 130 11.15 -14.88 12.78
C LYS A 130 12.23 -14.16 11.98
N GLY A 131 13.47 -14.65 12.03
CA GLY A 131 14.60 -14.09 11.26
C GLY A 131 14.38 -14.16 9.74
N LYS A 132 13.85 -15.27 9.23
CA LYS A 132 13.49 -15.43 7.80
C LYS A 132 12.41 -14.44 7.38
N TYR A 133 11.37 -14.26 8.19
CA TYR A 133 10.29 -13.31 7.92
C TYR A 133 10.80 -11.86 7.89
N ILE A 134 11.60 -11.45 8.89
CA ILE A 134 12.24 -10.12 8.89
C ILE A 134 13.14 -9.93 7.67
N SER A 135 13.93 -10.95 7.29
CA SER A 135 14.78 -10.91 6.09
C SER A 135 13.97 -10.71 4.81
N LEU A 136 12.80 -11.35 4.70
CA LEU A 136 11.88 -11.16 3.58
C LEU A 136 11.37 -9.71 3.53
N LEU A 137 10.83 -9.19 4.64
CA LEU A 137 10.34 -7.80 4.73
C LEU A 137 11.43 -6.77 4.40
N LYS A 138 12.68 -7.01 4.81
CA LYS A 138 13.81 -6.15 4.47
C LYS A 138 14.12 -6.14 2.96
N LYS A 139 14.00 -7.29 2.30
CA LYS A 139 14.22 -7.39 0.84
C LYS A 139 13.08 -6.72 0.08
N GLU A 140 11.84 -6.93 0.49
CA GLU A 140 10.66 -6.34 -0.15
C GLU A 140 10.66 -4.81 -0.03
N ILE A 141 10.90 -4.24 1.16
CA ILE A 141 10.91 -2.79 1.34
C ILE A 141 12.05 -2.10 0.58
N ARG A 142 13.20 -2.78 0.45
CA ARG A 142 14.31 -2.30 -0.37
C ARG A 142 13.90 -2.20 -1.83
N GLU A 143 13.25 -3.23 -2.36
CA GLU A 143 12.78 -3.23 -3.75
C GLU A 143 11.66 -2.22 -4.01
N ILE A 144 10.75 -2.05 -3.05
CA ILE A 144 9.72 -0.99 -3.10
C ILE A 144 10.37 0.39 -3.23
N LYS A 145 11.43 0.65 -2.46
CA LYS A 145 12.22 1.89 -2.55
C LYS A 145 12.94 2.00 -3.89
N ASN A 146 13.69 0.97 -4.30
CA ASN A 146 14.44 0.95 -5.56
C ASN A 146 13.55 1.21 -6.79
N LYS A 147 12.29 0.75 -6.77
CA LYS A 147 11.33 0.91 -7.87
C LYS A 147 10.53 2.21 -7.82
N ASN A 148 10.81 3.11 -6.88
CA ASN A 148 10.10 4.37 -6.68
C ASN A 148 8.57 4.18 -6.62
N VAL A 149 8.12 3.18 -5.86
CA VAL A 149 6.69 2.83 -5.79
C VAL A 149 5.83 4.01 -5.30
N SER A 150 6.37 4.86 -4.42
CA SER A 150 5.73 6.11 -3.98
C SER A 150 5.39 7.04 -5.15
N GLN A 151 6.35 7.32 -6.03
CA GLN A 151 6.12 8.16 -7.22
C GLN A 151 5.08 7.52 -8.15
N LYS A 152 5.18 6.22 -8.40
CA LYS A 152 4.21 5.49 -9.23
C LYS A 152 2.80 5.53 -8.66
N ALA A 153 2.67 5.51 -7.34
CA ALA A 153 1.38 5.64 -6.65
C ALA A 153 0.77 7.04 -6.88
N GLN A 154 1.56 8.11 -6.76
CA GLN A 154 1.10 9.48 -7.06
C GLN A 154 0.69 9.63 -8.53
N ASP A 155 1.48 9.07 -9.44
CA ASP A 155 1.18 9.10 -10.87
C ASP A 155 -0.12 8.35 -11.18
N LEU A 156 -0.36 7.20 -10.56
CA LEU A 156 -1.60 6.43 -10.69
C LEU A 156 -2.81 7.19 -10.11
N TYR A 157 -2.65 7.83 -8.96
CA TYR A 157 -3.70 8.64 -8.35
C TYR A 157 -4.17 9.73 -9.32
N LYS A 158 -3.24 10.51 -9.89
CA LYS A 158 -3.54 11.55 -10.89
C LYS A 158 -4.18 10.94 -12.14
N PHE A 159 -3.54 9.88 -12.68
CA PHE A 159 -3.99 9.21 -13.89
C PHE A 159 -5.43 8.70 -13.81
N LYS A 160 -5.86 8.17 -12.65
CA LYS A 160 -7.24 7.70 -12.44
C LYS A 160 -8.26 8.79 -12.75
N TYR A 161 -7.99 10.03 -12.35
CA TYR A 161 -8.91 11.15 -12.47
C TYR A 161 -8.73 11.95 -13.76
N ASP A 162 -7.53 11.99 -14.33
CA ASP A 162 -7.28 12.59 -15.64
C ASP A 162 -7.85 11.72 -16.78
N TYR A 163 -7.86 10.40 -16.60
CA TYR A 163 -8.32 9.42 -17.58
C TYR A 163 -9.33 8.42 -16.98
N PRO A 164 -10.54 8.87 -16.59
CA PRO A 164 -11.49 8.05 -15.82
C PRO A 164 -11.98 6.80 -16.55
N ASN A 165 -12.06 6.84 -17.89
CA ASN A 165 -12.54 5.72 -18.71
C ASN A 165 -11.43 4.72 -19.09
N HIS A 166 -10.17 4.96 -18.72
CA HIS A 166 -9.08 4.05 -19.04
C HIS A 166 -9.19 2.76 -18.19
N PHE A 167 -8.89 1.60 -18.77
CA PHE A 167 -9.07 0.30 -18.09
C PHE A 167 -8.31 0.18 -16.76
N VAL A 168 -7.13 0.81 -16.65
CA VAL A 168 -6.38 0.91 -15.38
C VAL A 168 -7.16 1.72 -14.33
N SER A 169 -7.78 2.83 -14.73
CA SER A 169 -8.54 3.71 -13.82
C SER A 169 -9.81 3.03 -13.30
N LEU A 170 -10.48 2.27 -14.19
CA LEU A 170 -11.70 1.54 -13.87
C LEU A 170 -11.51 0.42 -12.84
N ARG A 171 -10.31 -0.18 -12.77
CA ARG A 171 -9.98 -1.24 -11.78
C ARG A 171 -9.35 -0.72 -10.49
N CYS A 172 -9.06 0.57 -10.39
CA CYS A 172 -8.63 1.20 -9.16
C CYS A 172 -9.81 1.37 -8.19
N LEU A 173 -9.55 1.27 -6.88
CA LEU A 173 -10.49 1.76 -5.87
C LEU A 173 -10.87 3.23 -6.15
N ASP A 174 -12.04 3.67 -5.70
CA ASP A 174 -12.36 5.09 -5.77
C ASP A 174 -11.64 5.83 -4.64
N PHE A 175 -10.45 6.36 -4.96
CA PHE A 175 -9.55 6.98 -4.01
C PHE A 175 -10.19 8.16 -3.26
N LYS A 176 -10.82 9.09 -3.99
CA LYS A 176 -11.50 10.29 -3.43
C LYS A 176 -12.74 9.94 -2.62
N ASP A 177 -13.45 8.87 -3.00
CA ASP A 177 -14.58 8.39 -2.20
C ASP A 177 -14.11 7.78 -0.87
N LEU A 178 -13.04 6.99 -0.91
CA LEU A 178 -12.39 6.47 0.30
C LEU A 178 -11.79 7.57 1.18
N GLU A 179 -11.27 8.66 0.59
CA GLU A 179 -10.78 9.81 1.35
C GLU A 179 -11.91 10.41 2.20
N LYS A 180 -13.09 10.65 1.61
CA LYS A 180 -14.27 11.10 2.35
C LYS A 180 -14.65 10.09 3.42
N LYS A 181 -14.67 8.80 3.07
CA LYS A 181 -15.06 7.75 3.99
C LYS A 181 -14.16 7.69 5.22
N CYS A 182 -12.85 7.93 5.07
CA CYS A 182 -11.91 7.98 6.18
C CYS A 182 -12.30 9.02 7.24
N PHE A 183 -12.82 10.18 6.84
CA PHE A 183 -13.25 11.21 7.79
C PHE A 183 -14.61 10.89 8.42
N GLU A 184 -15.51 10.22 7.70
CA GLU A 184 -16.82 9.81 8.23
C GLU A 184 -16.72 8.75 9.33
N ILE A 185 -15.72 7.87 9.26
CA ILE A 185 -15.57 6.71 10.17
C ILE A 185 -14.50 6.91 11.24
N LEU A 186 -13.84 8.07 11.28
CA LEU A 186 -12.71 8.39 12.15
C LEU A 186 -13.09 8.32 13.64
#